data_AF-A0A964IRK2-F1
#
_entry.id   AF-A0A964IRK2-F1
#
_cell.length_a   1.000
_cell.length_b   1.000
_cell.length_c   1.000
_cell.angle_alpha   90.00
_cell.angle_beta   90.00
_cell.angle_gamma   90.00
#
_symmetry.space_group_name_H-M   'P 1'
#
loop_
_entity.id
_entity.type
_entity.pdbx_description
1 polymer ?
#
loop_
_entity_poly.entity_id
_entity_poly.type
_entity_poly.pdbx_seq_one_letter_code
_entity_poly.pdbx_strand_id
1 'polypeptide(L)' 'MKRISYSGYRFPPEIIHRAIWLYLRFTLSLRDVEDLLAERGITV' A
#
# COMPACT_ATOMS: atom_id res chain seq x y z
N MET A 1 13.60 5.19 15.18
CA MET A 1 12.60 4.49 14.33
C MET A 1 13.29 4.04 13.06
N LYS A 2 13.45 2.73 12.83
CA LYS A 2 14.15 2.18 11.67
C LYS A 2 13.22 2.35 10.45
N ARG A 3 13.46 3.36 9.62
CA ARG A 3 12.77 3.48 8.32
C ARG A 3 13.13 2.24 7.53
N ILE A 4 12.15 1.36 7.32
CA ILE A 4 12.30 0.19 6.47
C ILE A 4 12.59 0.77 5.08
N SER A 5 13.84 0.66 4.64
CA SER A 5 14.26 1.22 3.37
C SER A 5 13.84 0.23 2.30
N TYR A 6 12.71 0.49 1.64
CA TYR A 6 12.26 -0.27 0.47
C TYR A 6 13.07 0.16 -0.77
N SER A 7 14.40 0.11 -0.67
CA SER A 7 15.30 0.49 -1.75
C SER A 7 15.08 -0.45 -2.94
N GLY A 8 14.48 0.06 -4.02
CA GLY A 8 14.13 -0.70 -5.22
C GLY A 8 12.64 -0.92 -5.45
N TYR A 9 11.76 -0.56 -4.51
CA TYR A 9 10.32 -0.56 -4.74
C TYR A 9 9.86 0.77 -5.32
N ARG A 10 8.92 0.71 -6.28
CA ARG A 10 8.32 1.89 -6.92
C ARG A 10 7.48 2.73 -5.95
N PHE A 11 7.09 2.14 -4.82
CA PHE A 11 6.19 2.74 -3.84
C PHE A 11 6.88 3.05 -2.51
N PRO A 12 6.52 4.16 -1.85
CA PRO A 12 7.00 4.47 -0.51
C PRO A 12 6.62 3.38 0.51
N PRO A 13 7.40 3.20 1.59
CA PRO A 13 7.08 2.32 2.73
C PRO A 13 5.65 2.47 3.25
N GLU A 14 5.18 3.72 3.29
CA GLU A 14 3.88 4.09 3.85
C GLU A 14 2.72 3.50 3.04
N ILE A 15 2.88 3.42 1.72
CA ILE A 15 1.89 2.86 0.80
C ILE A 15 1.82 1.34 0.98
N ILE A 16 2.98 0.69 1.03
CA ILE A 16 3.08 -0.77 1.21
C ILE A 16 2.45 -1.18 2.54
N HIS A 17 2.76 -0.47 3.63
CA HIS A 17 2.11 -0.70 4.93
C HIS A 17 0.61 -0.47 4.89
N ARG A 18 0.14 0.58 4.21
CA ARG A 18 -1.31 0.86 4.10
C ARG A 18 -2.03 -0.23 3.32
N ALA A 19 -1.46 -0.70 2.21
CA ALA A 19 -1.99 -1.79 1.40
C ALA A 19 -2.10 -3.08 2.20
N ILE A 20 -1.03 -3.47 2.90
CA ILE A 20 -0.99 -4.67 3.75
C ILE A 20 -2.00 -4.54 4.90
N TRP A 21 -2.10 -3.37 5.54
CA TRP A 21 -3.04 -3.14 6.62
C TRP A 21 -4.49 -3.24 6.14
N LEU A 22 -4.83 -2.68 4.98
CA LEU A 22 -6.16 -2.78 4.38
C LEU A 22 -6.50 -4.23 4.01
N TYR A 23 -5.56 -4.95 3.39
CA TYR A 23 -5.70 -6.36 3.06
C TYR A 23 -5.96 -7.22 4.31
N LEU A 24 -5.16 -7.06 5.36
CA LEU A 24 -5.28 -7.85 6.60
C LEU A 24 -6.49 -7.45 7.46
N ARG A 25 -6.81 -6.15 7.54
CA ARG A 25 -7.85 -5.64 8.46
C ARG A 25 -9.26 -5.81 7.90
N PHE A 26 -9.43 -5.65 6.60
CA PHE A 26 -10.73 -5.63 5.95
C PHE A 26 -10.94 -6.80 4.99
N THR A 27 -9.96 -7.72 4.87
CA THR A 27 -9.99 -8.84 3.90
C THR A 27 -10.30 -8.35 2.48
N LEU A 28 -9.85 -7.14 2.15
CA LEU A 28 -10.11 -6.52 0.85
C LEU A 28 -9.37 -7.27 -0.25
N SER A 29 -10.04 -7.41 -1.39
CA SER A 29 -9.37 -7.93 -2.58
C SER A 29 -8.28 -6.95 -3.01
N LEU A 30 -7.26 -7.46 -3.69
CA LEU A 30 -6.18 -6.62 -4.22
C LEU A 30 -6.73 -5.48 -5.09
N ARG A 31 -7.82 -5.74 -5.84
CA ARG A 31 -8.49 -4.74 -6.68
C ARG A 31 -9.10 -3.59 -5.87
N ASP A 32 -9.74 -3.88 -4.74
CA ASP A 32 -10.29 -2.84 -3.86
C ASP A 32 -9.16 -2.04 -3.19
N VAL A 33 -8.04 -2.70 -2.87
CA VAL A 33 -6.84 -2.02 -2.37
C VAL A 33 -6.22 -1.12 -3.45
N GLU A 34 -6.14 -1.59 -4.70
CA GLU A 34 -5.69 -0.80 -5.84
C GLU A 34 -6.59 0.41 -6.10
N ASP A 35 -7.92 0.25 -6.01
CA ASP A 35 -8.88 1.33 -6.16
C ASP A 35 -8.71 2.39 -5.06
N LEU A 36 -8.59 1.97 -3.79
CA LEU A 36 -8.32 2.86 -2.66
C LEU A 36 -6.97 3.60 -2.77
N LEU A 37 -5.96 2.95 -3.36
CA LEU A 37 -4.67 3.59 -3.64
C LEU A 37 -4.80 4.56 -4.82
N ALA A 38 -5.58 4.23 -5.84
CA ALA A 38 -5.86 5.10 -6.99
C ALA A 38 -6.64 6.36 -6.59
N GLU A 39 -7.63 6.25 -5.68
CA GLU A 39 -8.32 7.39 -5.08
C GLU A 39 -7.38 8.35 -4.34
N ARG A 40 -6.27 7.82 -3.81
CA ARG A 40 -5.20 8.61 -3.17
C ARG A 40 -4.17 9.17 -4.17
N GLY A 41 -4.40 8.99 -5.47
CA GLY A 41 -3.50 9.42 -6.53
C GLY A 41 -2.28 8.51 -6.72
N ILE A 42 -2.32 7.30 -6.16
CA ILE A 42 -1.25 6.31 -6.27
C ILE A 42 -1.69 5.26 -7.28
N THR A 43 -1.27 5.41 -8.52
CA THR A 43 -1.48 4.38 -9.54
C THR A 43 -0.46 3.26 -9.28
N VAL A 44 -0.95 2.10 -8.82
CA VAL A 44 -0.15 0.88 -8.64
C VAL A 44 0.26 0.29 -9.99
#